data_AF-A0A7S0WSI4-F1
#
_entry.id   AF-A0A7S0WSI4-F1
#
_cell.length_a   1.000
_cell.length_b   1.000
_cell.length_c   1.000
_cell.angle_alpha   90.00
_cell.angle_beta   90.00
_cell.angle_gamma   90.00
#
_symmetry.space_group_name_H-M   'P 1'
#
loop_
_entity.id
_entity.type
_entity.pdbx_description
1 polymer ?
#
loop_
_entity_poly.entity_id
_entity_poly.type
_entity_poly.pdbx_seq_one_letter_code
_entity_poly.pdbx_strand_id
1 'polypeptide(L)'
;RGCHLFRAWGRVGDSRIGDHMIEALPKDEAVDKFKELFMKKSGNGWEAWARGEGAIKRPGKFFPLEMDHGKDNKANAEAIKAKLDAQAKEAVAELPEQTVDMLKTLFDMDTYRRAMLEFEIDTARMPLGKISLRHVAEGFKLLGEIQRLLDGGAEEDPTEEARRQALLADASNRFNTVVPHSRPSVIDSESLL
;
A
#
# COMPACT_ATOMS: atom_id res chain seq x y z
N ARG A 1 6.20 13.73 -29.35
CA ARG A 1 6.09 13.98 -27.88
C ARG A 1 7.13 13.11 -27.20
N GLY A 2 8.01 13.67 -26.36
CA GLY A 2 9.02 12.89 -25.64
C GLY A 2 8.39 12.08 -24.50
N CYS A 3 8.86 10.85 -24.28
CA CYS A 3 8.48 10.04 -23.13
C CYS A 3 9.52 10.21 -22.02
N HIS A 4 9.07 10.15 -20.77
CA HIS A 4 9.94 10.25 -19.61
C HIS A 4 9.78 9.00 -18.75
N LEU A 5 10.89 8.43 -18.32
CA LEU A 5 10.95 7.33 -17.38
C LEU A 5 11.30 7.90 -15.99
N PHE A 6 10.33 7.84 -15.07
CA PHE A 6 10.49 8.30 -13.69
C PHE A 6 10.70 7.12 -12.75
N ARG A 7 11.66 7.26 -11.83
CA ARG A 7 11.88 6.33 -10.72
C ARG A 7 12.05 7.13 -9.44
N ALA A 8 11.50 6.61 -8.35
CA ALA A 8 11.76 7.11 -7.01
C ALA A 8 11.94 5.92 -6.06
N TRP A 9 12.86 6.05 -5.11
CA TRP A 9 13.15 5.03 -4.11
C TRP A 9 13.50 5.68 -2.78
N GLY A 10 13.33 4.93 -1.70
CA GLY A 10 13.53 5.44 -0.36
C GLY A 10 12.95 4.48 0.67
N ARG A 11 13.19 4.79 1.95
CA ARG A 11 12.56 4.06 3.06
C ARG A 11 11.07 4.45 3.13
N VAL A 12 10.21 3.45 3.30
CA VAL A 12 8.77 3.67 3.51
C VAL A 12 8.56 4.51 4.77
N GLY A 13 7.69 5.51 4.73
CA GLY A 13 7.45 6.44 5.83
C GLY A 13 8.52 7.49 6.12
N ASP A 14 9.69 7.49 5.47
CA ASP A 14 10.74 8.51 5.68
C ASP A 14 10.93 9.38 4.43
N SER A 15 10.43 10.61 4.49
CA SER A 15 10.55 11.61 3.41
C SER A 15 11.97 12.16 3.25
N ARG A 16 12.89 11.86 4.17
CA ARG A 16 14.28 12.36 4.16
C ARG A 16 15.26 11.40 3.51
N ILE A 17 14.91 10.12 3.38
CA ILE A 17 15.80 9.05 2.90
C ILE A 17 15.27 8.50 1.58
N GLY A 18 15.85 8.96 0.47
CA GLY A 18 15.48 8.54 -0.87
C GLY A 18 16.00 9.49 -1.95
N ASP A 19 15.79 9.12 -3.21
CA ASP A 19 16.03 10.00 -4.36
C ASP A 19 15.11 9.60 -5.51
N HIS A 20 15.16 10.38 -6.59
CA HIS A 20 14.43 10.16 -7.82
C HIS A 20 15.32 10.36 -9.04
N MET A 21 14.93 9.76 -10.15
CA MET A 21 15.62 9.92 -11.42
C MET A 21 14.59 10.01 -12.55
N ILE A 22 14.80 10.98 -13.44
CA ILE A 22 14.01 11.20 -14.65
C ILE A 22 14.92 11.06 -15.85
N GLU A 23 14.53 10.21 -16.80
CA GLU A 23 15.23 10.05 -18.07
C GLU A 23 14.27 10.35 -19.23
N ALA A 24 14.66 11.26 -20.12
CA ALA A 24 13.94 11.52 -21.36
C ALA A 24 14.41 10.54 -22.44
N LEU A 25 13.49 9.75 -23.00
CA LEU A 25 13.78 8.70 -23.96
C LEU A 25 12.74 8.69 -25.10
N PRO A 26 13.09 8.19 -26.29
CA PRO A 26 12.12 7.80 -27.29
C PRO A 26 11.11 6.81 -26.71
N LYS A 27 9.88 6.81 -27.23
CA LYS A 27 8.78 6.02 -26.65
C LYS A 27 9.13 4.53 -26.56
N ASP A 28 9.65 3.96 -27.63
CA ASP A 28 9.90 2.52 -27.70
C ASP A 28 11.03 2.12 -26.73
N GLU A 29 12.13 2.89 -26.70
CA GLU A 29 13.21 2.70 -25.72
C GLU A 29 12.75 2.87 -24.27
N ALA A 30 11.85 3.82 -23.99
CA ALA A 30 11.30 4.03 -22.66
C ALA A 30 10.49 2.81 -22.19
N VAL A 31 9.72 2.19 -23.10
CA VAL A 31 8.93 0.99 -22.82
C VAL A 31 9.84 -0.20 -22.52
N ASP A 32 10.84 -0.44 -23.35
CA ASP A 32 11.76 -1.57 -23.16
C ASP A 32 12.57 -1.42 -21.88
N LYS A 33 13.11 -0.22 -21.62
CA LYS A 33 13.86 0.08 -20.39
C LYS A 33 12.99 -0.05 -19.15
N PHE A 34 11.71 0.35 -19.22
CA PHE A 34 10.77 0.15 -18.12
C PHE A 34 10.57 -1.34 -17.81
N LYS A 35 10.33 -2.17 -18.83
CA LYS A 35 10.16 -3.62 -18.66
C LYS A 35 11.41 -4.28 -18.10
N GLU A 36 12.59 -3.89 -18.60
CA GLU A 36 13.88 -4.38 -18.09
C GLU A 36 14.06 -4.03 -16.61
N LEU A 37 13.80 -2.78 -16.23
CA LEU A 37 13.89 -2.34 -14.84
C LEU A 37 12.89 -3.04 -13.95
N PHE A 38 11.65 -3.22 -14.41
CA PHE A 38 10.63 -3.95 -13.67
C PHE A 38 11.10 -5.38 -13.40
N MET A 39 11.53 -6.11 -14.44
CA MET A 39 12.07 -7.46 -14.30
C MET A 39 13.32 -7.50 -13.40
N LYS A 40 14.25 -6.56 -13.56
CA LYS A 40 15.47 -6.48 -12.75
C LYS A 40 15.17 -6.26 -11.27
N LYS A 41 14.17 -5.44 -10.94
CA LYS A 41 13.82 -5.07 -9.57
C LYS A 41 12.89 -6.08 -8.90
N SER A 42 11.90 -6.61 -9.62
CA SER A 42 10.90 -7.52 -9.06
C SER A 42 11.17 -9.00 -9.36
N GLY A 43 11.91 -9.30 -10.43
CA GLY A 43 12.04 -10.65 -10.97
C GLY A 43 10.78 -11.18 -11.65
N ASN A 44 9.80 -10.32 -11.93
CA ASN A 44 8.54 -10.67 -12.58
C ASN A 44 8.47 -9.98 -13.95
N GLY A 45 7.88 -10.66 -14.95
CA GLY A 45 7.66 -10.08 -16.27
C GLY A 45 6.55 -9.03 -16.22
N TRP A 46 6.76 -7.89 -16.86
CA TRP A 46 5.79 -6.80 -16.86
C TRP A 46 4.46 -7.21 -17.50
N GLU A 47 4.49 -7.91 -18.64
CA GLU A 47 3.30 -8.26 -19.40
C GLU A 47 2.41 -9.26 -18.65
N ALA A 48 3.01 -10.25 -17.98
CA ALA A 48 2.29 -11.21 -17.15
C ALA A 48 1.63 -10.50 -15.95
N TRP A 49 2.37 -9.62 -15.28
CA TRP A 49 1.85 -8.83 -14.18
C TRP A 49 0.70 -7.91 -14.63
N ALA A 50 0.85 -7.22 -15.76
CA ALA A 50 -0.16 -6.33 -16.33
C ALA A 50 -1.44 -7.06 -16.79
N ARG A 51 -1.35 -8.37 -17.10
CA ARG A 51 -2.53 -9.22 -17.38
C ARG A 51 -3.20 -9.77 -16.11
N GLY A 52 -2.63 -9.52 -14.94
CA GLY A 52 -3.16 -10.02 -13.67
C GLY A 52 -2.83 -11.48 -13.38
N GLU A 53 -1.77 -12.03 -13.99
CA GLU A 53 -1.32 -13.41 -13.75
C GLU A 53 -0.67 -13.62 -12.37
N GLY A 54 -0.62 -12.58 -11.55
CA GLY A 54 0.03 -12.56 -10.23
C GLY A 54 1.53 -12.28 -10.32
N ALA A 55 2.14 -12.02 -9.17
CA ALA A 55 3.58 -11.87 -9.02
C ALA A 55 4.11 -12.88 -8.01
N ILE A 56 5.32 -13.37 -8.24
CA ILE A 56 6.01 -14.26 -7.31
C ILE A 56 7.06 -13.45 -6.57
N LYS A 57 7.00 -13.46 -5.24
CA LYS A 57 8.04 -12.87 -4.40
C LYS A 57 9.34 -13.64 -4.59
N ARG A 58 10.42 -12.94 -4.94
CA ARG A 58 11.77 -13.53 -5.04
C ARG A 58 12.69 -13.00 -3.92
N PRO A 59 13.62 -13.83 -3.41
CA PRO A 59 14.60 -13.39 -2.43
C PRO A 59 15.39 -12.17 -2.92
N GLY A 60 15.52 -11.14 -2.06
CA GLY A 60 16.27 -9.91 -2.37
C GLY A 60 15.66 -9.02 -3.46
N LYS A 61 14.46 -9.35 -3.97
CA LYS A 61 13.75 -8.56 -5.00
C LYS A 61 12.54 -7.84 -4.42
N PHE A 62 12.13 -6.75 -5.07
CA PHE A 62 10.91 -6.05 -4.75
C PHE A 62 9.68 -6.89 -5.12
N PHE A 63 8.56 -6.64 -4.46
CA PHE A 63 7.28 -7.22 -4.82
C PHE A 63 6.41 -6.11 -5.42
N PRO A 64 5.85 -6.29 -6.64
CA PRO A 64 5.01 -5.26 -7.24
C PRO A 64 3.62 -5.28 -6.58
N LEU A 65 3.24 -4.16 -5.97
CA LEU A 65 1.92 -3.98 -5.36
C LEU A 65 0.96 -3.37 -6.39
N GLU A 66 -0.28 -3.86 -6.41
CA GLU A 66 -1.34 -3.28 -7.22
C GLU A 66 -1.86 -2.02 -6.53
N MET A 67 -1.42 -0.87 -7.01
CA MET A 67 -1.96 0.42 -6.58
C MET A 67 -2.87 0.94 -7.68
N ASP A 68 -4.11 1.28 -7.32
CA ASP A 68 -4.97 2.07 -8.19
C ASP A 68 -4.47 3.52 -8.18
N HIS A 69 -3.39 3.74 -8.91
CA HIS A 69 -2.99 5.08 -9.32
C HIS A 69 -3.97 5.56 -10.38
N GLY A 70 -5.22 5.78 -9.98
CA GLY A 70 -6.19 6.53 -10.77
C GLY A 70 -5.46 7.74 -11.31
N LYS A 71 -5.17 7.71 -12.62
CA LYS A 71 -4.83 8.90 -13.37
C LYS A 71 -6.04 9.81 -13.14
N ASP A 72 -5.78 11.07 -12.79
CA ASP A 72 -6.79 12.14 -12.65
C ASP A 72 -7.33 12.46 -11.24
N ASN A 73 -6.50 12.57 -10.20
CA ASN A 73 -7.05 13.07 -8.91
C ASN A 73 -6.14 13.89 -7.98
N LYS A 74 -5.08 14.55 -8.47
CA LYS A 74 -4.53 15.69 -7.70
C LYS A 74 -5.04 17.01 -8.24
N ALA A 75 -4.76 17.31 -9.52
CA ALA A 75 -5.35 18.47 -10.18
C ALA A 75 -6.88 18.39 -10.27
N ASN A 76 -7.44 17.20 -10.50
CA ASN A 76 -8.90 17.00 -10.54
C ASN A 76 -9.52 17.03 -9.14
N ALA A 77 -8.88 16.47 -8.11
CA ALA A 77 -9.40 16.56 -6.74
C ALA A 77 -9.29 17.98 -6.16
N GLU A 78 -8.24 18.74 -6.48
CA GLU A 78 -8.14 20.15 -6.11
C GLU A 78 -9.16 21.00 -6.88
N ALA A 79 -9.39 20.72 -8.16
CA ALA A 79 -10.43 21.39 -8.95
C ALA A 79 -11.85 21.02 -8.50
N ILE A 80 -12.10 19.75 -8.14
CA ILE A 80 -13.35 19.25 -7.57
C ILE A 80 -13.55 19.88 -6.19
N LYS A 81 -12.52 19.91 -5.34
CA LYS A 81 -12.56 20.57 -4.03
C LYS A 81 -12.86 22.06 -4.18
N ALA A 82 -12.18 22.77 -5.08
CA ALA A 82 -12.45 24.18 -5.34
C ALA A 82 -13.88 24.42 -5.88
N LYS A 83 -14.40 23.52 -6.72
CA LYS A 83 -15.81 23.54 -7.17
C LYS A 83 -16.80 23.25 -6.05
N LEU A 84 -16.52 22.26 -5.21
CA LEU A 84 -17.34 21.89 -4.05
C LEU A 84 -17.32 23.00 -3.01
N ASP A 85 -16.17 23.63 -2.74
CA ASP A 85 -16.03 24.77 -1.83
C ASP A 85 -16.75 26.02 -2.38
N ALA A 86 -16.78 26.20 -3.71
CA ALA A 86 -17.57 27.26 -4.35
C ALA A 86 -19.09 26.97 -4.28
N GLN A 87 -19.51 25.73 -4.50
CA GLN A 87 -20.91 25.29 -4.39
C GLN A 87 -21.41 25.24 -2.94
N ALA A 88 -20.54 24.92 -1.97
CA ALA A 88 -20.86 24.90 -0.54
C ALA A 88 -21.14 26.31 0.01
N LYS A 89 -20.64 27.36 -0.65
CA LYS A 89 -20.98 28.75 -0.32
C LYS A 89 -22.39 29.15 -0.77
N GLU A 90 -22.97 28.45 -1.73
CA GLU A 90 -24.34 28.65 -2.23
C GLU A 90 -25.35 27.62 -1.69
N ALA A 91 -24.86 26.46 -1.24
CA ALA A 91 -25.69 25.42 -0.66
C ALA A 91 -26.07 25.77 0.79
N VAL A 92 -27.32 26.19 1.00
CA VAL A 92 -27.92 26.21 2.32
C VAL A 92 -28.10 24.76 2.74
N ALA A 93 -27.43 24.31 3.80
CA ALA A 93 -27.62 22.97 4.32
C ALA A 93 -29.08 22.83 4.80
N GLU A 94 -29.91 22.11 4.03
CA GLU A 94 -31.30 21.80 4.41
C GLU A 94 -31.39 20.77 5.56
N LEU A 95 -30.24 20.31 6.06
CA LEU A 95 -30.13 19.31 7.10
C LEU A 95 -30.04 19.97 8.48
N PRO A 96 -30.61 19.35 9.53
CA PRO A 96 -30.39 19.78 10.90
C PRO A 96 -28.90 19.88 11.24
N GLU A 97 -28.53 20.86 12.06
CA GLU A 97 -27.14 21.12 12.48
C GLU A 97 -26.46 19.85 13.03
N GLN A 98 -27.19 19.07 13.84
CA GLN A 98 -26.72 17.80 14.39
C GLN A 98 -26.33 16.78 13.29
N THR A 99 -27.08 16.72 12.19
CA THR A 99 -26.80 15.83 11.06
C THR A 99 -25.58 16.31 10.28
N VAL A 100 -25.46 17.62 10.08
CA VAL A 100 -24.29 18.22 9.41
C VAL A 100 -23.01 17.95 10.20
N ASP A 101 -23.05 18.09 11.52
CA ASP A 101 -21.89 17.85 12.38
C ASP A 101 -21.53 16.36 12.48
N MET A 102 -22.53 15.47 12.48
CA MET A 102 -22.28 14.04 12.34
C MET A 102 -21.57 13.72 11.01
N LEU A 103 -22.05 14.28 9.89
CA LEU A 103 -21.45 14.06 8.57
C LEU A 103 -20.02 14.63 8.50
N LYS A 104 -19.76 15.83 9.02
CA LYS A 104 -18.40 16.39 9.10
C LYS A 104 -17.46 15.48 9.88
N THR A 105 -17.94 14.91 10.98
CA THR A 105 -17.15 13.97 11.80
C THR A 105 -16.89 12.66 11.05
N LEU A 106 -17.91 12.09 10.40
CA LEU A 106 -17.81 10.83 9.65
C LEU A 106 -16.94 10.95 8.39
N PHE A 107 -16.85 12.13 7.77
CA PHE A 107 -16.09 12.35 6.53
C PHE A 107 -14.80 13.16 6.75
N ASP A 108 -14.33 13.29 7.99
CA ASP A 108 -13.05 13.94 8.29
C ASP A 108 -11.86 13.03 7.94
N MET A 109 -11.27 13.27 6.78
CA MET A 109 -10.08 12.56 6.32
C MET A 109 -8.87 12.74 7.23
N ASP A 110 -8.76 13.83 7.98
CA ASP A 110 -7.63 14.04 8.90
C ASP A 110 -7.76 13.14 10.13
N THR A 111 -8.98 12.94 10.64
CA THR A 111 -9.24 11.96 11.70
C THR A 111 -8.90 10.54 11.25
N TYR A 112 -9.27 10.14 10.03
CA TYR A 112 -8.85 8.84 9.49
C TYR A 112 -7.33 8.73 9.33
N ARG A 113 -6.65 9.78 8.85
CA ARG A 113 -5.18 9.77 8.74
C ARG A 113 -4.51 9.60 10.10
N ARG A 114 -4.99 10.28 11.15
CA ARG A 114 -4.46 10.15 12.51
C ARG A 114 -4.66 8.73 13.05
N ALA A 115 -5.85 8.15 12.87
CA ALA A 115 -6.11 6.78 13.28
C ALA A 115 -5.20 5.77 12.54
N MET A 116 -5.00 5.93 11.23
CA MET A 116 -4.08 5.05 10.47
C MET A 116 -2.62 5.19 10.91
N LEU A 117 -2.18 6.39 11.31
CA LEU A 117 -0.84 6.61 11.86
C LEU A 117 -0.64 5.93 13.21
N GLU A 118 -1.70 5.83 14.03
CA GLU A 118 -1.67 5.08 15.29
C GLU A 118 -1.42 3.58 15.06
N PHE A 119 -1.97 3.03 13.97
CA PHE A 119 -1.66 1.67 13.50
C PHE A 119 -0.33 1.57 12.73
N GLU A 120 0.50 2.62 12.75
CA GLU A 120 1.78 2.69 12.03
C GLU A 120 1.70 2.44 10.50
N ILE A 121 0.52 2.64 9.90
CA ILE A 121 0.26 2.49 8.47
C ILE A 121 0.72 3.76 7.71
N ASP A 122 1.54 3.59 6.68
CA ASP A 122 2.04 4.71 5.87
C ASP A 122 0.96 5.24 4.91
N THR A 123 0.20 6.25 5.36
CA THR A 123 -0.84 6.92 4.56
C THR A 123 -0.31 7.71 3.35
N ALA A 124 1.00 8.01 3.28
CA ALA A 124 1.59 8.69 2.13
C ALA A 124 1.77 7.75 0.93
N ARG A 125 2.02 6.47 1.20
CA ARG A 125 2.14 5.42 0.16
C ARG A 125 0.90 4.54 0.03
N MET A 126 0.08 4.44 1.06
CA MET A 126 -1.28 3.87 1.04
C MET A 126 -2.34 4.98 1.22
N PRO A 127 -2.59 5.82 0.21
CA PRO A 127 -3.71 6.76 0.31
C PRO A 127 -5.02 5.96 0.33
N LEU A 128 -5.90 6.30 1.27
CA LEU A 128 -7.17 5.63 1.67
C LEU A 128 -8.23 5.38 0.56
N GLY A 129 -7.87 5.50 -0.72
CA GLY A 129 -8.74 5.20 -1.86
C GLY A 129 -8.01 4.58 -3.05
N LYS A 130 -6.79 4.07 -2.88
CA LYS A 130 -5.96 3.52 -3.98
C LYS A 130 -5.47 2.10 -3.74
N ILE A 131 -5.92 1.47 -2.65
CA ILE A 131 -5.65 0.07 -2.35
C ILE A 131 -6.75 -0.74 -3.02
N SER A 132 -6.38 -1.74 -3.83
CA SER A 132 -7.39 -2.61 -4.45
C SER A 132 -8.02 -3.52 -3.40
N LEU A 133 -9.30 -3.87 -3.58
CA LEU A 133 -9.98 -4.82 -2.69
C LEU A 133 -9.25 -6.17 -2.64
N ARG A 134 -8.61 -6.57 -3.75
CA ARG A 134 -7.76 -7.76 -3.85
C ARG A 134 -6.58 -7.69 -2.90
N HIS A 135 -5.94 -6.53 -2.82
CA HIS A 135 -4.81 -6.28 -1.94
C HIS A 135 -5.19 -6.39 -0.46
N VAL A 136 -6.36 -5.85 -0.09
CA VAL A 136 -6.92 -6.00 1.27
C VAL A 136 -7.21 -7.47 1.58
N ALA A 137 -7.84 -8.19 0.64
CA ALA A 137 -8.15 -9.61 0.80
C ALA A 137 -6.87 -10.47 0.95
N GLU A 138 -5.80 -10.13 0.24
CA GLU A 138 -4.50 -10.80 0.40
C GLU A 138 -3.89 -10.54 1.78
N GLY A 139 -3.99 -9.30 2.29
CA GLY A 139 -3.59 -8.97 3.66
C GLY A 139 -4.31 -9.84 4.70
N PHE A 140 -5.64 -9.93 4.62
CA PHE A 140 -6.44 -10.78 5.52
C PHE A 140 -6.10 -12.26 5.40
N LYS A 141 -5.80 -12.75 4.18
CA LYS A 141 -5.37 -14.14 3.98
C LYS A 141 -4.06 -14.43 4.74
N LEU A 142 -3.11 -13.49 4.71
CA LEU A 142 -1.84 -13.62 5.42
C LEU A 142 -2.02 -13.54 6.94
N LEU A 143 -2.86 -12.64 7.44
CA LEU A 143 -3.22 -12.60 8.86
C LEU A 143 -3.86 -13.92 9.32
N GLY A 144 -4.76 -14.49 8.51
CA GLY A 144 -5.35 -15.80 8.80
C GLY A 144 -4.34 -16.96 8.74
N GLU A 145 -3.25 -16.84 7.99
CA GLU A 145 -2.14 -17.80 8.01
C GLU A 145 -1.32 -17.66 9.31
N ILE A 146 -1.04 -16.43 9.73
CA ILE A 146 -0.34 -16.13 11.00
C ILE A 146 -1.15 -16.65 12.19
N GLN A 147 -2.46 -16.37 12.25
CA GLN A 147 -3.34 -16.86 13.31
C GLN A 147 -3.24 -18.39 13.46
N ARG A 148 -3.30 -19.15 12.35
CA ARG A 148 -3.18 -20.62 12.40
C ARG A 148 -1.83 -21.09 12.93
N LEU A 149 -0.76 -20.36 12.66
CA LEU A 149 0.58 -20.66 13.17
C LEU A 149 0.72 -20.33 14.67
N LEU A 150 -0.10 -19.42 15.20
CA LEU A 150 -0.17 -19.13 16.63
C LEU A 150 -1.07 -20.12 17.38
N ASP A 151 -2.20 -20.49 16.79
CA ASP A 151 -3.15 -21.47 17.36
C ASP A 151 -2.52 -22.85 17.60
N GLY A 152 -1.46 -23.17 16.85
CA GLY A 152 -0.71 -24.42 16.99
C GLY A 152 -0.03 -24.63 18.35
N GLY A 153 0.02 -23.60 19.21
CA GLY A 153 0.68 -23.67 20.51
C GLY A 153 2.21 -23.72 20.42
N ALA A 154 2.88 -23.67 21.57
CA ALA A 154 4.32 -23.89 21.65
C ALA A 154 4.59 -25.39 21.54
N GLU A 155 5.42 -25.78 20.57
CA GLU A 155 5.80 -27.18 20.38
C GLU A 155 6.83 -27.59 21.44
N GLU A 156 6.70 -28.80 22.00
CA GLU A 156 7.66 -29.32 22.99
C GLU A 156 9.04 -29.62 22.37
N ASP A 157 9.08 -29.87 21.05
CA ASP A 157 10.31 -30.09 20.29
C ASP A 157 10.94 -28.73 19.87
N PRO A 158 12.16 -28.41 20.32
CA PRO A 158 12.88 -27.19 19.92
C PRO A 158 13.03 -27.01 18.41
N THR A 159 13.06 -28.11 17.65
CA THR A 159 13.19 -28.11 16.19
C THR A 159 11.90 -27.64 15.51
N GLU A 160 10.75 -28.09 16.01
CA GLU A 160 9.44 -27.69 15.51
C GLU A 160 9.10 -26.25 15.91
N GLU A 161 9.49 -25.83 17.12
CA GLU A 161 9.34 -24.44 17.55
C GLU A 161 10.18 -23.48 16.70
N ALA A 162 11.44 -23.83 16.39
CA ALA A 162 12.28 -23.03 15.49
C ALA A 162 11.69 -22.95 14.07
N ARG A 163 11.09 -24.04 13.59
CA ARG A 163 10.38 -24.09 12.30
C ARG A 163 9.15 -23.17 12.32
N ARG A 164 8.35 -23.21 13.39
CA ARG A 164 7.17 -22.36 13.59
C ARG A 164 7.55 -20.88 13.58
N GLN A 165 8.59 -20.50 14.31
CA GLN A 165 9.12 -19.13 14.33
C GLN A 165 9.59 -18.66 12.96
N ALA A 166 10.26 -19.53 12.18
CA ALA A 166 10.66 -19.22 10.82
C ALA A 166 9.45 -19.00 9.89
N LEU A 167 8.39 -19.81 10.03
CA LEU A 167 7.15 -19.65 9.27
C LEU A 167 6.40 -18.36 9.66
N LEU A 168 6.34 -18.01 10.95
CA LEU A 168 5.76 -16.76 11.43
C LEU A 168 6.52 -15.55 10.89
N ALA A 169 7.86 -15.60 10.90
CA ALA A 169 8.69 -14.54 10.34
C ALA A 169 8.47 -14.39 8.83
N ASP A 170 8.37 -15.50 8.08
CA ASP A 170 8.07 -15.45 6.64
C ASP A 170 6.68 -14.87 6.35
N ALA A 171 5.64 -15.34 7.03
CA ALA A 171 4.27 -14.84 6.87
C ALA A 171 4.17 -13.35 7.26
N SER A 172 4.82 -12.93 8.35
CA SER A 172 4.91 -11.54 8.77
C SER A 172 5.62 -10.66 7.73
N ASN A 173 6.71 -11.15 7.13
CA ASN A 173 7.42 -10.44 6.07
C ASN A 173 6.57 -10.30 4.81
N ARG A 174 5.79 -11.33 4.45
CA ARG A 174 4.82 -11.27 3.36
C ARG A 174 3.73 -10.25 3.66
N PHE A 175 3.17 -10.27 4.88
CA PHE A 175 2.16 -9.29 5.30
C PHE A 175 2.69 -7.85 5.23
N ASN A 176 3.86 -7.58 5.79
CA ASN A 176 4.51 -6.26 5.76
C ASN A 176 4.93 -5.81 4.35
N THR A 177 5.04 -6.74 3.40
CA THR A 177 5.24 -6.42 1.99
C THR A 177 3.94 -5.96 1.33
N VAL A 178 2.82 -6.61 1.67
CA VAL A 178 1.47 -6.26 1.19
C VAL A 178 1.02 -4.97 1.86
N VAL A 179 0.99 -4.93 3.19
CA VAL A 179 0.59 -3.76 3.99
C VAL A 179 1.85 -3.04 4.49
N PRO A 180 2.30 -1.96 3.84
CA PRO A 180 3.47 -1.20 4.26
C PRO A 180 3.30 -0.52 5.62
N HIS A 181 3.99 -1.05 6.63
CA HIS A 181 4.17 -0.42 7.93
C HIS A 181 5.47 0.40 7.97
N SER A 182 5.48 1.44 8.81
CA SER A 182 6.66 2.27 9.03
C SER A 182 7.78 1.53 9.80
N ARG A 183 7.39 0.62 10.71
CA ARG A 183 8.28 -0.22 11.52
C ARG A 183 7.81 -1.67 11.53
N PRO A 184 8.13 -2.45 10.49
CA PRO A 184 7.68 -3.85 10.44
C PRO A 184 8.33 -4.67 11.56
N SER A 185 7.50 -5.39 12.31
CA SER A 185 7.89 -6.41 13.29
C SER A 185 7.39 -7.79 12.87
N VAL A 186 7.89 -8.83 13.54
CA VAL A 186 7.31 -10.17 13.44
C VAL A 186 6.00 -10.16 14.24
N ILE A 187 4.95 -10.73 13.66
CA ILE A 187 3.66 -10.92 14.31
C ILE A 187 3.69 -12.32 14.94
N ASP A 188 4.03 -12.37 16.23
CA ASP A 188 4.26 -13.60 16.99
C ASP A 188 3.30 -13.75 18.18
N SER A 189 2.34 -12.85 18.34
CA SER A 189 1.36 -12.83 19.43
C SER A 189 -0.01 -12.39 18.95
N GLU A 190 -1.06 -12.87 19.62
CA GLU A 190 -2.45 -12.47 19.33
C GLU A 190 -2.69 -10.97 19.52
N SER A 191 -1.93 -10.30 20.40
CA SER A 191 -2.03 -8.86 20.58
C SER A 191 -1.54 -8.05 19.38
N LEU A 192 -0.75 -8.65 18.48
CA LEU A 192 -0.20 -8.03 17.28
C LEU A 192 -0.99 -8.39 16.00
N LEU A 193 -2.00 -9.26 16.12
CA LEU A 193 -2.94 -9.62 15.04
C LEU A 193 -4.12 -8.65 14.99
#